data_AF-A0A8J4WPR4-F1
#
_entry.id   AF-A0A8J4WPR4-F1
#
_cell.length_a   1.000
_cell.length_b   1.000
_cell.length_c   1.000
_cell.angle_alpha   90.00
_cell.angle_beta   90.00
_cell.angle_gamma   90.00
#
_symmetry.space_group_name_H-M   'P 1'
#
loop_
_entity.id
_entity.type
_entity.pdbx_description
1 polymer ?
#
loop_
_entity_poly.entity_id
_entity_poly.type
_entity_poly.pdbx_seq_one_letter_code
_entity_poly.pdbx_strand_id
1 'polypeptide(L)'
;LIKQILQTKPGGTSILEEYEVTGTLSDGRRRQMVNILAAHMVETEGRIPQRATKEKYALGIVTFFPALKDPLSTKGYPKWLWISGLAAQDNSEKDKTCGGGPRRERELPQCGGQLYEEHCKEVISLINHTSDREIILEKMKETFEYRQHLIHNPDESHTVFSVFPRLLDTKGLILQDFSLLFGPETAAKLLEKGFTSYKEKVIREAESLTSTPMLQSLLRSARNQCHDESSESCPEWDSDMASFLLLLHILPPQPSKKKTQKISAAQAMDHLVVFHK
;
A
#
# COMPACT_ATOMS: atom_id res chain seq x y z
N LEU A 1 8.62 -37.07 -6.60
CA LEU A 1 9.19 -36.12 -5.63
C LEU A 1 8.30 -35.94 -4.41
N ILE A 2 7.16 -35.23 -4.52
CA ILE A 2 6.32 -34.87 -3.35
C ILE A 2 5.82 -36.10 -2.57
N LYS A 3 5.24 -37.10 -3.26
CA LYS A 3 4.79 -38.35 -2.63
C LYS A 3 5.90 -39.03 -1.80
N GLN A 4 7.11 -39.11 -2.36
CA GLN A 4 8.26 -39.73 -1.69
C GLN A 4 8.70 -38.94 -0.45
N ILE A 5 8.69 -37.60 -0.50
CA ILE A 5 9.03 -36.77 0.66
C ILE A 5 7.97 -36.94 1.76
N LEU A 6 6.68 -36.97 1.40
CA LEU A 6 5.60 -37.19 2.36
C LEU A 6 5.59 -38.60 2.95
N GLN A 7 6.05 -39.62 2.23
CA GLN A 7 6.19 -40.97 2.77
C GLN A 7 7.38 -41.11 3.74
N THR A 8 8.40 -40.27 3.61
CA THR A 8 9.64 -40.38 4.40
C THR A 8 9.67 -39.46 5.61
N LYS A 9 8.90 -38.36 5.61
CA LYS A 9 8.90 -37.36 6.68
C LYS A 9 7.69 -37.53 7.61
N PRO A 10 7.86 -37.30 8.93
CA PRO A 10 6.79 -37.46 9.90
C PRO A 10 5.62 -36.51 9.61
N GLY A 11 4.40 -37.01 9.77
CA GLY A 11 3.17 -36.27 9.47
C GLY A 11 2.80 -36.21 7.98
N GLY A 12 3.62 -36.79 7.09
CA GLY A 12 3.29 -36.87 5.67
C GLY A 12 2.30 -37.98 5.31
N THR A 13 2.27 -39.08 6.06
CA THR A 13 1.29 -40.18 5.89
C THR A 13 -0.14 -39.70 6.07
N SER A 14 -0.40 -38.92 7.12
CA SER A 14 -1.73 -38.37 7.39
C SER A 14 -2.24 -37.48 6.25
N ILE A 15 -1.35 -36.71 5.60
CA ILE A 15 -1.70 -35.87 4.45
C ILE A 15 -2.11 -36.72 3.25
N LEU A 16 -1.39 -37.83 3.01
CA LEU A 16 -1.71 -38.76 1.92
C LEU A 16 -3.06 -39.44 2.16
N GLU A 17 -3.32 -39.91 3.38
CA GLU A 17 -4.59 -40.55 3.76
C GLU A 17 -5.80 -39.62 3.57
N GLU A 18 -5.70 -38.36 4.02
CA GLU A 18 -6.80 -37.40 3.84
C GLU A 18 -7.08 -37.11 2.38
N TYR A 19 -6.03 -37.02 1.57
CA TYR A 19 -6.18 -36.78 0.14
C TYR A 19 -6.76 -37.99 -0.60
N GLU A 20 -6.37 -39.20 -0.24
CA GLU A 20 -6.94 -40.44 -0.80
C GLU A 20 -8.43 -40.56 -0.50
N VAL A 21 -8.87 -40.12 0.68
CA VAL A 21 -10.29 -40.17 1.08
C VAL A 21 -11.12 -39.05 0.48
N THR A 22 -10.62 -37.81 0.50
CA THR A 22 -11.44 -36.62 0.19
C THR A 22 -11.19 -36.04 -1.20
N GLY A 23 -10.11 -36.45 -1.89
CA GLY A 23 -9.69 -35.86 -3.16
C GLY A 23 -9.21 -34.41 -3.05
N THR A 24 -9.10 -33.88 -1.83
CA THR A 24 -8.63 -32.51 -1.54
C THR A 24 -7.87 -32.52 -0.21
N LEU A 25 -7.39 -31.36 0.22
CA LEU A 25 -6.74 -31.19 1.52
C LEU A 25 -7.41 -30.06 2.27
N SER A 26 -7.68 -30.29 3.56
CA SER A 26 -8.04 -29.25 4.52
C SER A 26 -6.91 -28.23 4.65
N ASP A 27 -7.27 -27.01 5.04
CA ASP A 27 -6.33 -25.91 5.19
C ASP A 27 -5.20 -26.24 6.21
N GLY A 28 -5.53 -26.95 7.29
CA GLY A 28 -4.56 -27.46 8.26
C GLY A 28 -3.55 -28.43 7.64
N ARG A 29 -3.99 -29.40 6.84
CA ARG A 29 -3.08 -30.34 6.17
C ARG A 29 -2.28 -29.71 5.06
N ARG A 30 -2.81 -28.72 4.35
CA ARG A 30 -2.04 -27.93 3.36
C ARG A 30 -0.86 -27.25 4.04
N ARG A 31 -1.06 -26.60 5.19
CA ARG A 31 0.04 -25.99 5.96
C ARG A 31 1.06 -27.04 6.40
N GLN A 32 0.60 -28.16 6.95
CA GLN A 32 1.47 -29.25 7.40
C GLN A 32 2.34 -29.78 6.24
N MET A 33 1.74 -29.98 5.06
CA MET A 33 2.44 -30.39 3.85
C MET A 33 3.51 -29.38 3.45
N VAL A 34 3.15 -28.09 3.39
CA VAL A 34 4.10 -27.02 3.02
C VAL A 34 5.28 -26.98 3.99
N ASN A 35 5.04 -27.13 5.30
CA ASN A 35 6.09 -27.14 6.31
C ASN A 35 7.04 -28.33 6.14
N ILE A 36 6.51 -29.54 5.88
CA ILE A 36 7.33 -30.73 5.61
C ILE A 36 8.21 -30.52 4.37
N LEU A 37 7.63 -29.99 3.30
CA LEU A 37 8.35 -29.75 2.04
C LEU A 37 9.39 -28.63 2.19
N ALA A 38 9.07 -27.56 2.94
CA ALA A 38 10.00 -26.47 3.23
C ALA A 38 11.19 -26.95 4.07
N ALA A 39 10.93 -27.76 5.10
CA ALA A 39 11.98 -28.38 5.91
C ALA A 39 12.90 -29.25 5.05
N HIS A 40 12.33 -30.05 4.16
CA HIS A 40 13.11 -30.89 3.23
C HIS A 40 13.93 -30.05 2.23
N MET A 41 13.39 -28.95 1.71
CA MET A 41 14.16 -28.02 0.86
C MET A 41 15.34 -27.39 1.61
N VAL A 42 15.14 -27.00 2.87
CA VAL A 42 16.21 -26.40 3.68
C VAL A 42 17.28 -27.42 4.06
N GLU A 43 16.90 -28.67 4.30
CA GLU A 43 17.82 -29.77 4.56
C GLU A 43 18.67 -30.11 3.32
N THR A 44 18.11 -29.97 2.12
CA THR A 44 18.81 -30.32 0.87
C THR A 44 19.63 -29.17 0.28
N GLU A 45 19.19 -27.91 0.39
CA GLU A 45 19.85 -26.75 -0.22
C GLU A 45 20.35 -25.68 0.77
N GLY A 46 20.13 -25.89 2.07
CA GLY A 46 20.44 -24.92 3.11
C GLY A 46 19.36 -23.85 3.30
N ARG A 47 19.68 -22.82 4.09
CA ARG A 47 18.68 -21.84 4.59
C ARG A 47 17.95 -21.06 3.49
N ILE A 48 18.53 -20.93 2.30
CA ILE A 48 17.94 -20.16 1.20
C ILE A 48 17.91 -21.02 -0.07
N PRO A 49 16.86 -21.83 -0.26
CA PRO A 49 16.72 -22.66 -1.46
C PRO A 49 16.66 -21.79 -2.73
N GLN A 50 17.26 -22.29 -3.80
CA GLN A 50 17.31 -21.57 -5.08
C GLN A 50 15.92 -21.50 -5.72
N ARG A 51 15.74 -20.50 -6.59
CA ARG A 51 14.47 -20.27 -7.30
C ARG A 51 14.03 -21.50 -8.11
N ALA A 52 14.95 -22.13 -8.84
CA ALA A 52 14.66 -23.31 -9.65
C ALA A 52 14.12 -24.47 -8.80
N THR A 53 14.62 -24.63 -7.58
CA THR A 53 14.19 -25.69 -6.67
C THR A 53 12.82 -25.40 -6.08
N LYS A 54 12.57 -24.15 -5.68
CA LYS A 54 11.21 -23.73 -5.26
C LYS A 54 10.19 -23.97 -6.37
N GLU A 55 10.55 -23.67 -7.62
CA GLU A 55 9.71 -23.94 -8.79
C GLU A 55 9.48 -25.44 -9.01
N LYS A 56 10.51 -26.29 -8.84
CA LYS A 56 10.40 -27.76 -8.93
C LYS A 56 9.49 -28.36 -7.86
N TYR A 57 9.56 -27.86 -6.62
CA TYR A 57 8.70 -28.34 -5.53
C TYR A 57 7.27 -27.87 -5.71
N ALA A 58 7.07 -26.60 -6.07
CA ALA A 58 5.76 -26.11 -6.47
C ALA A 58 5.19 -27.01 -7.58
N LEU A 59 5.98 -27.28 -8.64
CA LEU A 59 5.61 -28.17 -9.75
C LEU A 59 5.06 -29.51 -9.29
N GLY A 60 5.82 -30.16 -8.42
CA GLY A 60 5.44 -31.44 -7.85
C GLY A 60 4.15 -31.37 -7.02
N ILE A 61 3.88 -30.26 -6.32
CA ILE A 61 2.68 -30.13 -5.47
C ILE A 61 1.42 -30.15 -6.33
N VAL A 62 1.27 -29.30 -7.34
CA VAL A 62 -0.02 -29.27 -8.09
C VAL A 62 -0.14 -30.43 -9.08
N THR A 63 0.99 -31.05 -9.44
CA THR A 63 0.96 -32.29 -10.23
C THR A 63 0.40 -33.43 -9.39
N PHE A 64 0.76 -33.48 -8.09
CA PHE A 64 0.28 -34.52 -7.19
C PHE A 64 -1.09 -34.20 -6.55
N PHE A 65 -1.39 -32.92 -6.36
CA PHE A 65 -2.64 -32.40 -5.82
C PHE A 65 -3.29 -31.42 -6.82
N PRO A 66 -3.95 -31.91 -7.89
CA PRO A 66 -4.53 -31.05 -8.93
C PRO A 66 -5.59 -30.09 -8.41
N ALA A 67 -6.29 -30.45 -7.33
CA ALA A 67 -7.25 -29.57 -6.65
C ALA A 67 -6.61 -28.30 -6.03
N LEU A 68 -5.28 -28.25 -5.91
CA LEU A 68 -4.52 -27.08 -5.47
C LEU A 68 -4.00 -26.22 -6.62
N LYS A 69 -4.25 -26.64 -7.87
CA LYS A 69 -3.84 -25.90 -9.06
C LYS A 69 -4.65 -24.61 -9.14
N ASP A 70 -3.96 -23.49 -9.32
CA ASP A 70 -4.59 -22.20 -9.55
C ASP A 70 -5.00 -22.08 -11.04
N PRO A 71 -6.30 -21.99 -11.38
CA PRO A 71 -6.75 -21.86 -12.76
C PRO A 71 -6.32 -20.55 -13.43
N LEU A 72 -6.02 -19.52 -12.63
CA LEU A 72 -5.70 -18.17 -13.09
C LEU A 72 -4.17 -17.94 -13.22
N SER A 73 -3.36 -18.91 -12.82
CA SER A 73 -1.91 -18.85 -12.91
C SER A 73 -1.43 -19.45 -14.24
N THR A 74 -0.66 -18.70 -15.02
CA THR A 74 -0.08 -19.16 -16.30
C THR A 74 0.75 -20.45 -16.16
N LYS A 75 1.27 -20.72 -14.96
CA LYS A 75 2.01 -21.97 -14.62
C LYS A 75 1.22 -22.94 -13.75
N GLY A 76 0.04 -22.57 -13.24
CA GLY A 76 -0.83 -23.42 -12.41
C GLY A 76 -0.49 -23.51 -10.92
N TYR A 77 0.60 -22.89 -10.45
CA TYR A 77 0.97 -22.87 -9.03
C TYR A 77 0.47 -21.60 -8.35
N PRO A 78 -0.11 -21.70 -7.15
CA PRO A 78 -0.64 -20.54 -6.47
C PRO A 78 0.50 -19.73 -5.83
N LYS A 79 0.51 -18.43 -6.11
CA LYS A 79 1.61 -17.48 -5.81
C LYS A 79 1.89 -17.30 -4.30
N TRP A 80 0.99 -17.76 -3.42
CA TRP A 80 1.12 -17.68 -1.95
C TRP A 80 2.15 -18.65 -1.36
N LEU A 81 2.54 -19.70 -2.08
CA LEU A 81 3.61 -20.61 -1.65
C LEU A 81 4.97 -19.90 -1.45
N TRP A 82 5.14 -18.67 -1.94
CA TRP A 82 6.43 -17.97 -1.98
C TRP A 82 6.51 -16.76 -1.05
N ILE A 83 5.40 -16.33 -0.44
CA ILE A 83 5.35 -15.08 0.34
C ILE A 83 5.50 -15.34 1.84
N SER A 84 5.26 -16.55 2.33
CA SER A 84 5.33 -16.84 3.77
C SER A 84 6.68 -17.42 4.17
N GLY A 85 7.68 -16.54 4.26
CA GLY A 85 8.81 -16.76 5.15
C GLY A 85 8.40 -16.39 6.57
N LEU A 86 8.28 -17.41 7.43
CA LEU A 86 8.43 -17.40 8.90
C LEU A 86 7.56 -16.44 9.75
N ALA A 87 6.88 -17.09 10.72
CA ALA A 87 6.27 -16.57 11.96
C ALA A 87 4.85 -15.99 11.88
N ALA A 88 3.95 -16.76 12.51
CA ALA A 88 2.73 -16.41 13.25
C ALA A 88 2.17 -14.99 13.13
N GLN A 89 0.91 -14.90 12.72
CA GLN A 89 -0.24 -14.56 13.58
C GLN A 89 -1.32 -13.92 12.69
N ASP A 90 -2.44 -14.60 12.51
CA ASP A 90 -3.72 -14.18 13.10
C ASP A 90 -4.87 -14.95 12.44
N ASN A 91 -5.78 -15.44 13.29
CA ASN A 91 -7.03 -16.06 12.90
C ASN A 91 -7.97 -14.96 12.41
N SER A 92 -8.46 -15.06 11.18
CA SER A 92 -9.87 -14.74 10.90
C SER A 92 -10.26 -15.35 9.56
N GLU A 93 -11.24 -16.25 9.61
CA GLU A 93 -12.08 -16.58 8.46
C GLU A 93 -12.63 -15.29 7.86
N LYS A 94 -12.06 -14.83 6.75
CA LYS A 94 -12.70 -13.85 5.86
C LYS A 94 -12.36 -14.19 4.42
N ASP A 95 -13.38 -14.76 3.80
CA ASP A 95 -13.86 -14.56 2.43
C ASP A 95 -12.86 -14.49 1.27
N LYS A 96 -13.19 -15.27 0.25
CA LYS A 96 -12.41 -15.53 -0.96
C LYS A 96 -12.49 -14.35 -1.94
N THR A 97 -11.84 -13.22 -1.64
CA THR A 97 -11.62 -12.16 -2.65
C THR A 97 -10.55 -11.16 -2.22
N CYS A 98 -9.28 -11.57 -2.16
CA CYS A 98 -8.19 -10.61 -1.91
C CYS A 98 -6.96 -10.90 -2.78
N GLY A 99 -7.10 -10.62 -4.08
CA GLY A 99 -5.97 -10.42 -4.98
C GLY A 99 -5.69 -8.92 -5.17
N GLY A 100 -4.96 -8.28 -4.26
CA GLY A 100 -4.76 -6.82 -4.30
C GLY A 100 -3.48 -6.35 -3.63
N GLY A 101 -2.32 -6.66 -4.22
CA GLY A 101 -1.04 -6.08 -3.79
C GLY A 101 -0.78 -4.69 -4.38
N PRO A 102 0.17 -3.90 -3.83
CA PRO A 102 0.51 -2.56 -4.31
C PRO A 102 1.06 -2.51 -5.75
N ARG A 103 1.43 -3.66 -6.33
CA ARG A 103 1.95 -3.80 -7.70
C ARG A 103 0.92 -4.35 -8.70
N ARG A 104 -0.35 -4.49 -8.30
CA ARG A 104 -1.40 -4.91 -9.24
C ARG A 104 -1.65 -3.75 -10.20
N GLU A 105 -1.44 -4.01 -11.49
CA GLU A 105 -1.89 -3.13 -12.56
C GLU A 105 -3.42 -3.08 -12.49
N ARG A 106 -3.94 -1.89 -12.23
CA ARG A 106 -5.38 -1.64 -12.22
C ARG A 106 -5.68 -1.01 -13.57
N GLU A 107 -6.77 -1.45 -14.19
CA GLU A 107 -7.31 -0.77 -15.35
C GLU A 107 -7.72 0.63 -14.90
N LEU A 108 -6.83 1.59 -15.13
CA LEU A 108 -7.16 2.99 -15.06
C LEU A 108 -7.90 3.33 -16.37
N PRO A 109 -8.92 4.19 -16.31
CA PRO A 109 -9.48 4.75 -17.53
C PRO A 109 -8.35 5.36 -18.37
N GLN A 110 -8.39 5.13 -19.69
CA GLN A 110 -7.37 5.64 -20.60
C GLN A 110 -7.36 7.16 -20.52
N CYS A 111 -6.18 7.74 -20.26
CA CYS A 111 -5.98 9.18 -20.23
C CYS A 111 -6.56 9.77 -21.52
N GLY A 112 -7.57 10.64 -21.38
CA GLY A 112 -8.09 11.41 -22.49
C GLY A 112 -6.93 12.17 -23.15
N GLY A 113 -6.98 12.33 -24.47
CA GLY A 113 -5.92 13.01 -25.22
C GLY A 113 -5.69 14.46 -24.78
N GLN A 114 -4.90 15.22 -25.54
CA GLN A 114 -4.43 16.56 -25.16
C GLN A 114 -5.52 17.54 -24.70
N LEU A 115 -6.73 17.48 -25.27
CA LEU A 115 -7.89 18.29 -24.86
C LEU A 115 -8.38 17.99 -23.42
N TYR A 116 -8.26 16.74 -22.97
CA TYR A 116 -8.61 16.35 -21.60
C TYR A 116 -7.60 16.88 -20.58
N GLU A 117 -6.32 16.94 -20.96
CA GLU A 117 -5.27 17.49 -20.10
C GLU A 117 -5.44 19.00 -19.89
N GLU A 118 -5.79 19.75 -20.93
CA GLU A 118 -6.09 21.18 -20.85
C GLU A 118 -7.30 21.44 -19.93
N HIS A 119 -8.37 20.67 -20.11
CA HIS A 119 -9.53 20.72 -19.22
C HIS A 119 -9.14 20.41 -17.75
N CYS A 120 -8.30 19.40 -17.51
CA CYS A 120 -7.82 19.09 -16.17
C CYS A 120 -7.04 20.27 -15.56
N LYS A 121 -6.20 20.96 -16.34
CA LYS A 121 -5.46 22.15 -15.88
C LYS A 121 -6.38 23.29 -15.47
N GLU A 122 -7.46 23.52 -16.22
CA GLU A 122 -8.49 24.51 -15.87
C GLU A 122 -9.21 24.15 -14.56
N VAL A 123 -9.60 22.88 -14.41
CA VAL A 123 -10.25 22.39 -13.19
C VAL A 123 -9.32 22.49 -11.98
N ILE A 124 -8.03 22.16 -12.14
CA ILE A 124 -7.00 22.30 -11.08
C ILE A 124 -6.84 23.77 -10.68
N SER A 125 -6.82 24.68 -11.66
CA SER A 125 -6.79 26.12 -11.38
C SER A 125 -7.99 26.54 -10.54
N LEU A 126 -9.21 26.09 -10.90
CA LEU A 126 -10.41 26.37 -10.11
C LEU A 126 -10.29 25.83 -8.68
N ILE A 127 -9.86 24.58 -8.49
CA ILE A 127 -9.66 23.94 -7.17
C ILE A 127 -8.72 24.77 -6.28
N ASN A 128 -7.66 25.36 -6.85
CA ASN A 128 -6.68 26.13 -6.10
C ASN A 128 -7.21 27.52 -5.70
N HIS A 129 -8.16 28.09 -6.44
CA HIS A 129 -8.70 29.43 -6.18
C HIS A 129 -10.05 29.43 -5.46
N THR A 130 -10.76 28.30 -5.38
CA THR A 130 -11.99 28.20 -4.58
C THR A 130 -11.70 27.87 -3.12
N SER A 131 -12.61 28.28 -2.23
CA SER A 131 -12.66 27.87 -0.81
C SER A 131 -13.91 27.02 -0.51
N ASP A 132 -14.76 26.80 -1.50
CA ASP A 132 -15.97 25.98 -1.36
C ASP A 132 -15.58 24.50 -1.33
N ARG A 133 -15.80 23.89 -0.16
CA ARG A 133 -15.44 22.49 0.08
C ARG A 133 -16.16 21.51 -0.83
N GLU A 134 -17.42 21.75 -1.16
CA GLU A 134 -18.21 20.85 -2.02
C GLU A 134 -17.71 20.91 -3.45
N ILE A 135 -17.43 22.12 -3.94
CA ILE A 135 -16.81 22.32 -5.26
C ILE A 135 -15.43 21.66 -5.30
N ILE A 136 -14.60 21.83 -4.27
CA ILE A 136 -13.29 21.18 -4.20
C ILE A 136 -13.42 19.66 -4.27
N LEU A 137 -14.29 19.05 -3.46
CA LEU A 137 -14.50 17.60 -3.45
C LEU A 137 -14.91 17.09 -4.84
N GLU A 138 -15.88 17.74 -5.46
CA GLU A 138 -16.42 17.32 -6.76
C GLU A 138 -15.39 17.48 -7.89
N LYS A 139 -14.73 18.64 -7.97
CA LYS A 139 -13.67 18.88 -8.96
C LYS A 139 -12.44 18.01 -8.74
N MET A 140 -12.15 17.64 -7.49
CA MET A 140 -11.11 16.66 -7.19
C MET A 140 -11.47 15.26 -7.69
N LYS A 141 -12.75 14.85 -7.76
CA LYS A 141 -13.14 13.58 -8.40
C LYS A 141 -12.96 13.64 -9.91
N GLU A 142 -13.34 14.75 -10.54
CA GLU A 142 -13.24 14.95 -11.99
C GLU A 142 -11.80 14.83 -12.50
N THR A 143 -10.83 15.24 -11.67
CA THR A 143 -9.38 15.19 -11.98
C THR A 143 -8.69 13.91 -11.50
N PHE A 144 -9.45 12.90 -11.06
CA PHE A 144 -8.91 11.67 -10.48
C PHE A 144 -7.99 10.92 -11.45
N GLU A 145 -8.41 10.72 -12.70
CA GLU A 145 -7.62 9.98 -13.69
C GLU A 145 -6.29 10.68 -13.98
N TYR A 146 -6.32 12.00 -14.14
CA TYR A 146 -5.14 12.83 -14.33
C TYR A 146 -4.16 12.70 -13.14
N ARG A 147 -4.67 12.72 -11.89
CA ARG A 147 -3.84 12.44 -10.71
C ARG A 147 -3.25 11.04 -10.74
N GLN A 148 -4.03 10.01 -11.08
CA GLN A 148 -3.50 8.65 -11.15
C GLN A 148 -2.39 8.53 -12.19
N HIS A 149 -2.53 9.19 -13.35
CA HIS A 149 -1.47 9.24 -14.35
C HIS A 149 -0.19 9.85 -13.79
N LEU A 150 -0.28 11.00 -13.11
CA LEU A 150 0.86 11.65 -12.46
C LEU A 150 1.51 10.72 -11.41
N ILE A 151 0.71 10.06 -10.56
CA ILE A 151 1.20 9.15 -9.51
C ILE A 151 1.95 7.94 -10.10
N HIS A 152 1.44 7.40 -11.21
CA HIS A 152 2.03 6.24 -11.87
C HIS A 152 3.19 6.59 -12.81
N ASN A 153 3.33 7.86 -13.18
CA ASN A 153 4.46 8.35 -13.96
C ASN A 153 5.70 8.52 -13.03
N PRO A 154 6.76 7.72 -13.20
CA PRO A 154 7.94 7.80 -12.35
C PRO A 154 8.68 9.14 -12.44
N ASP A 155 8.55 9.85 -13.57
CA ASP A 155 9.19 11.15 -13.77
C ASP A 155 8.38 12.30 -13.17
N GLU A 156 7.06 12.15 -12.99
CA GLU A 156 6.16 13.24 -12.54
C GLU A 156 5.55 12.99 -11.16
N SER A 157 5.59 11.78 -10.62
CA SER A 157 4.98 11.41 -9.33
C SER A 157 5.37 12.32 -8.16
N HIS A 158 6.56 12.92 -8.20
CA HIS A 158 7.04 13.84 -7.18
C HIS A 158 6.34 15.22 -7.21
N THR A 159 5.69 15.60 -8.31
CA THR A 159 4.99 16.88 -8.46
C THR A 159 3.53 16.81 -8.04
N VAL A 160 2.97 15.63 -7.75
CA VAL A 160 1.54 15.43 -7.45
C VAL A 160 1.03 16.39 -6.37
N PHE A 161 1.75 16.52 -5.25
CA PHE A 161 1.35 17.42 -4.16
C PHE A 161 1.57 18.91 -4.47
N SER A 162 2.40 19.23 -5.46
CA SER A 162 2.55 20.61 -5.95
C SER A 162 1.42 21.00 -6.91
N VAL A 163 0.93 20.05 -7.72
CA VAL A 163 -0.20 20.24 -8.64
C VAL A 163 -1.53 20.22 -7.87
N PHE A 164 -1.64 19.36 -6.86
CA PHE A 164 -2.83 19.17 -6.03
C PHE A 164 -2.56 19.48 -4.55
N PRO A 165 -2.25 20.74 -4.21
CA PRO A 165 -1.96 21.12 -2.83
C PRO A 165 -3.15 20.88 -1.89
N ARG A 166 -4.38 20.92 -2.43
CA ARG A 166 -5.61 20.69 -1.65
C ARG A 166 -5.68 19.31 -0.98
N LEU A 167 -4.95 18.32 -1.48
CA LEU A 167 -4.83 17.01 -0.83
C LEU A 167 -4.28 17.11 0.61
N LEU A 168 -3.51 18.16 0.91
CA LEU A 168 -2.82 18.35 2.19
C LEU A 168 -3.56 19.29 3.15
N ASP A 169 -4.60 20.01 2.70
CA ASP A 169 -5.33 20.98 3.51
C ASP A 169 -6.85 20.73 3.59
N THR A 170 -7.40 19.89 2.70
CA THR A 170 -8.84 19.66 2.60
C THR A 170 -9.22 18.24 3.03
N LYS A 171 -9.98 18.17 4.13
CA LYS A 171 -10.41 16.89 4.72
C LYS A 171 -11.27 16.06 3.78
N GLY A 172 -10.94 14.77 3.69
CA GLY A 172 -11.70 13.75 2.97
C GLY A 172 -11.21 13.48 1.55
N LEU A 173 -10.34 14.32 0.98
CA LEU A 173 -9.84 14.12 -0.39
C LEU A 173 -8.96 12.86 -0.54
N ILE A 174 -8.13 12.56 0.45
CA ILE A 174 -7.33 11.33 0.46
C ILE A 174 -8.26 10.12 0.48
N LEU A 175 -9.23 10.07 1.41
CA LEU A 175 -10.19 8.97 1.49
C LEU A 175 -11.06 8.86 0.24
N GLN A 176 -11.39 9.97 -0.40
CA GLN A 176 -12.08 10.00 -1.69
C GLN A 176 -11.26 9.27 -2.77
N ASP A 177 -9.97 9.58 -2.91
CA ASP A 177 -9.10 8.92 -3.90
C ASP A 177 -8.94 7.43 -3.61
N PHE A 178 -8.80 7.05 -2.33
CA PHE A 178 -8.79 5.64 -1.95
C PHE A 178 -10.12 4.96 -2.27
N SER A 179 -11.25 5.63 -2.06
CA SER A 179 -12.57 5.08 -2.37
C SER A 179 -12.75 4.86 -3.88
N LEU A 180 -12.28 5.80 -4.70
CA LEU A 180 -12.26 5.67 -6.16
C LEU A 180 -11.33 4.54 -6.63
N LEU A 181 -10.18 4.36 -5.97
CA LEU A 181 -9.20 3.33 -6.34
C LEU A 181 -9.56 1.90 -5.91
N PHE A 182 -10.16 1.76 -4.73
CA PHE A 182 -10.29 0.47 -4.05
C PHE A 182 -11.73 0.09 -3.71
N GLY A 183 -12.67 1.00 -3.97
CA GLY A 183 -14.05 0.92 -3.49
C GLY A 183 -14.20 1.41 -2.04
N PRO A 184 -15.40 1.89 -1.66
CA PRO A 184 -15.66 2.48 -0.35
C PRO A 184 -15.42 1.51 0.80
N GLU A 185 -15.76 0.22 0.62
CA GLU A 185 -15.56 -0.82 1.65
C GLU A 185 -14.09 -1.06 1.99
N THR A 186 -13.21 -0.97 1.00
CA THR A 186 -11.76 -1.15 1.21
C THR A 186 -11.14 0.13 1.73
N ALA A 187 -11.58 1.28 1.23
CA ALA A 187 -11.11 2.58 1.69
C ALA A 187 -11.45 2.85 3.16
N ALA A 188 -12.63 2.42 3.62
CA ALA A 188 -12.99 2.49 5.04
C ALA A 188 -11.98 1.76 5.95
N LYS A 189 -11.35 0.71 5.44
CA LYS A 189 -10.35 -0.08 6.16
C LYS A 189 -8.94 0.52 6.14
N LEU A 190 -8.72 1.65 5.45
CA LEU A 190 -7.40 2.26 5.27
C LEU A 190 -6.74 2.61 6.61
N LEU A 191 -7.52 3.20 7.52
CA LEU A 191 -7.07 3.65 8.83
C LEU A 191 -7.49 2.69 9.95
N GLU A 192 -8.15 1.57 9.63
CA GLU A 192 -8.50 0.55 10.61
C GLU A 192 -7.27 -0.21 11.12
N LYS A 193 -7.38 -0.71 12.36
CA LYS A 193 -6.62 -1.75 13.10
C LYS A 193 -5.07 -1.76 13.03
N GLY A 194 -4.45 -1.52 11.88
CA GLY A 194 -3.00 -1.41 11.70
C GLY A 194 -2.46 -0.04 12.07
N PHE A 195 -3.11 1.06 11.68
CA PHE A 195 -2.56 2.42 11.88
C PHE A 195 -2.50 2.82 13.36
N THR A 196 -3.46 2.37 14.16
CA THR A 196 -3.49 2.60 15.62
C THR A 196 -2.26 2.03 16.34
N SER A 197 -1.68 0.93 15.84
CA SER A 197 -0.50 0.29 16.45
C SER A 197 0.83 1.01 16.19
N TYR A 198 0.91 1.80 15.12
CA TYR A 198 2.12 2.55 14.75
C TYR A 198 2.03 4.04 15.09
N LYS A 199 0.83 4.56 15.28
CA LYS A 199 0.54 5.96 15.61
C LYS A 199 1.48 6.56 16.65
N GLU A 200 1.61 5.93 17.80
CA GLU A 200 2.50 6.40 18.88
C GLU A 200 3.98 6.46 18.47
N LYS A 201 4.42 5.52 17.61
CA LYS A 201 5.80 5.53 17.09
C LYS A 201 5.97 6.66 16.08
N VAL A 202 4.99 6.88 15.21
CA VAL A 202 4.99 7.95 14.21
C VAL A 202 5.05 9.31 14.89
N ILE A 203 4.22 9.55 15.91
CA ILE A 203 4.22 10.80 16.67
C ILE A 203 5.60 11.04 17.30
N ARG A 204 6.17 10.02 17.95
CA ARG A 204 7.51 10.10 18.57
C ARG A 204 8.61 10.44 17.57
N GLU A 205 8.62 9.80 16.41
CA GLU A 205 9.62 10.08 15.37
C GLU A 205 9.43 11.49 14.78
N ALA A 206 8.18 11.92 14.57
CA ALA A 206 7.87 13.25 14.06
C ALA A 206 8.28 14.39 15.00
N GLU A 207 8.30 14.17 16.32
CA GLU A 207 8.78 15.16 17.31
C GLU A 207 10.27 15.49 17.15
N SER A 208 11.05 14.55 16.62
CA SER A 208 12.49 14.76 16.38
C SER A 208 12.78 15.58 15.12
N LEU A 209 11.77 15.80 14.27
CA LEU A 209 11.92 16.54 13.03
C LEU A 209 11.98 18.06 13.26
N THR A 210 12.46 18.78 12.25
CA THR A 210 12.48 20.25 12.29
C THR A 210 11.05 20.79 12.40
N SER A 211 10.80 21.56 13.47
CA SER A 211 9.49 22.12 13.76
C SER A 211 9.04 23.10 12.68
N THR A 212 7.89 22.82 12.06
CA THR A 212 7.20 23.72 11.12
C THR A 212 5.74 23.91 11.59
N PRO A 213 5.07 25.03 11.23
CA PRO A 213 3.68 25.26 11.62
C PRO A 213 2.73 24.13 11.21
N MET A 214 2.92 23.57 10.01
CA MET A 214 2.15 22.42 9.52
C MET A 214 2.41 21.16 10.35
N LEU A 215 3.68 20.85 10.62
CA LEU A 215 4.06 19.68 11.43
C LEU A 215 3.50 19.78 12.86
N GLN A 216 3.54 20.96 13.47
CA GLN A 216 2.99 21.20 14.81
C GLN A 216 1.46 21.05 14.84
N SER A 217 0.77 21.52 13.78
CA SER A 217 -0.66 21.32 13.63
C SER A 217 -1.02 19.83 13.53
N LEU A 218 -0.30 19.08 12.68
CA LEU A 218 -0.48 17.64 12.53
C LEU A 218 -0.17 16.86 13.82
N LEU A 219 0.89 17.22 14.56
CA LEU A 219 1.23 16.61 15.85
C LEU A 219 0.13 16.84 16.89
N ARG A 220 -0.48 18.04 16.92
CA ARG A 220 -1.59 18.35 17.83
C ARG A 220 -2.83 17.52 17.51
N SER A 221 -3.23 17.48 16.25
CA SER A 221 -4.36 16.67 15.77
C SER A 221 -4.14 15.17 16.01
N ALA A 222 -2.93 14.67 15.75
CA ALA A 222 -2.57 13.26 15.96
C ALA A 222 -2.65 12.83 17.44
N ARG A 223 -2.43 13.75 18.37
CA ARG A 223 -2.51 13.50 19.82
C ARG A 223 -3.91 13.72 20.41
N ASN A 224 -4.91 14.10 19.60
CA ASN A 224 -6.23 14.51 20.09
C ASN A 224 -6.16 15.59 21.18
N GLN A 225 -5.16 16.47 21.12
CA GLN A 225 -5.00 17.53 22.12
C GLN A 225 -5.88 18.76 21.81
N CYS A 226 -7.00 18.55 21.13
CA CYS A 226 -7.98 19.60 20.89
C CYS A 226 -9.05 19.51 21.96
N HIS A 227 -8.86 20.30 23.00
CA HIS A 227 -9.87 20.59 24.00
C HIS A 227 -10.05 22.11 24.15
N ASP A 228 -9.71 22.89 23.11
CA ASP A 228 -9.98 24.32 23.06
C ASP A 228 -11.07 24.60 22.02
N GLU A 229 -12.31 24.63 22.51
CA GLU A 229 -13.53 25.11 21.86
C GLU A 229 -13.48 26.62 21.55
N SER A 230 -12.38 27.12 20.98
CA SER A 230 -12.21 28.58 20.79
C SER A 230 -11.39 29.02 19.58
N SER A 231 -11.10 28.16 18.60
CA SER A 231 -10.45 28.61 17.36
C SER A 231 -11.06 27.98 16.12
N GLU A 232 -11.98 28.72 15.47
CA GLU A 232 -12.56 28.39 14.16
C GLU A 232 -11.56 28.46 12.98
N SER A 233 -10.24 28.45 13.23
CA SER A 233 -9.23 28.80 12.22
C SER A 233 -8.28 27.66 11.82
N CYS A 234 -8.57 26.40 12.15
CA CYS A 234 -7.81 25.27 11.59
C CYS A 234 -8.72 24.08 11.30
N PRO A 235 -8.77 23.57 10.05
CA PRO A 235 -9.46 22.31 9.76
C PRO A 235 -8.69 21.18 10.44
N GLU A 236 -9.06 20.89 11.68
CA GLU A 236 -8.37 19.93 12.54
C GLU A 236 -8.45 18.51 11.97
N TRP A 237 -7.36 17.99 11.41
CA TRP A 237 -7.33 16.64 10.85
C TRP A 237 -7.84 15.61 11.86
N ASP A 238 -8.54 14.58 11.38
CA ASP A 238 -8.81 13.45 12.26
C ASP A 238 -7.48 12.84 12.72
N SER A 239 -7.48 12.32 13.94
CA SER A 239 -6.27 11.87 14.61
C SER A 239 -5.44 10.86 13.82
N ASP A 240 -6.13 9.94 13.15
CA ASP A 240 -5.50 8.84 12.45
C ASP A 240 -4.96 9.30 11.09
N MET A 241 -5.67 10.18 10.39
CA MET A 241 -5.19 10.83 9.18
C MET A 241 -4.06 11.81 9.47
N ALA A 242 -4.11 12.55 10.56
CA ALA A 242 -3.00 13.40 10.99
C ALA A 242 -1.73 12.54 11.19
N SER A 243 -1.88 11.39 11.84
CA SER A 243 -0.80 10.42 12.02
C SER A 243 -0.33 9.82 10.68
N PHE A 244 -1.24 9.56 9.75
CA PHE A 244 -0.91 9.14 8.39
C PHE A 244 -0.09 10.20 7.64
N LEU A 245 -0.48 11.48 7.73
CA LEU A 245 0.23 12.59 7.11
C LEU A 245 1.62 12.82 7.74
N LEU A 246 1.78 12.59 9.05
CA LEU A 246 3.08 12.64 9.70
C LEU A 246 4.09 11.64 9.11
N LEU A 247 3.63 10.47 8.63
CA LEU A 247 4.52 9.53 7.95
C LEU A 247 5.17 10.13 6.70
N LEU A 248 4.48 11.01 5.97
CA LEU A 248 5.06 11.67 4.79
C LEU A 248 6.30 12.49 5.14
N HIS A 249 6.37 13.01 6.37
CA HIS A 249 7.52 13.78 6.87
C HIS A 249 8.64 12.91 7.42
N ILE A 250 8.35 11.68 7.85
CA ILE A 250 9.33 10.74 8.43
C ILE A 250 9.96 9.86 7.34
N LEU A 251 9.19 9.52 6.30
CA LEU A 251 9.68 8.67 5.23
C LEU A 251 10.83 9.36 4.49
N PRO A 252 11.97 8.67 4.28
CA PRO A 252 13.05 9.25 3.50
C PRO A 252 12.55 9.55 2.09
N PRO A 253 13.01 10.65 1.47
CA PRO A 253 12.66 10.93 0.07
C PRO A 253 13.00 9.69 -0.76
N GLN A 254 12.06 9.24 -1.60
CA GLN A 254 12.31 8.07 -2.43
C GLN A 254 13.60 8.27 -3.22
N PRO A 255 14.45 7.23 -3.37
CA PRO A 255 15.66 7.33 -4.16
C PRO A 255 15.26 7.61 -5.61
N SER A 256 15.28 8.89 -5.98
CA SER A 256 15.10 9.31 -7.36
C SER A 256 16.21 8.68 -8.18
N LYS A 257 15.85 7.91 -9.22
CA LYS A 257 16.84 7.33 -10.14
C LYS A 257 17.63 8.42 -10.90
N LYS A 258 17.20 9.68 -10.79
CA LYS A 258 17.93 10.85 -11.28
C LYS A 258 18.40 11.65 -10.06
N LYS A 259 19.71 11.81 -9.91
CA LYS A 259 20.31 12.76 -8.97
C LYS A 259 19.90 14.16 -9.43
N THR A 260 18.81 14.70 -8.89
CA THR A 260 18.61 16.15 -8.93
C THR A 260 19.66 16.76 -8.01
N GLN A 261 20.54 17.55 -8.61
CA GLN A 261 21.59 18.25 -7.90
C GLN A 261 20.94 19.12 -6.82
N LYS A 262 21.32 18.89 -5.56
CA LYS A 262 20.83 19.71 -4.44
C LYS A 262 21.23 21.17 -4.71
N ILE A 263 20.25 22.03 -4.91
CA ILE A 263 20.44 23.48 -4.98
C ILE A 263 21.05 23.90 -3.65
N SER A 264 22.17 24.63 -3.67
CA SER A 264 22.79 25.10 -2.44
C SER A 264 21.92 26.16 -1.76
N ALA A 265 22.07 26.33 -0.45
CA ALA A 265 21.36 27.37 0.30
C ALA A 265 21.58 28.78 -0.30
N ALA A 266 22.73 29.03 -0.92
CA ALA A 266 23.03 30.28 -1.62
C ALA A 266 22.15 30.48 -2.88
N GLN A 267 21.97 29.42 -3.67
CA GLN A 267 21.13 29.47 -4.87
C GLN A 267 19.63 29.52 -4.55
N ALA A 268 19.20 29.00 -3.40
CA ALA A 268 17.81 29.10 -2.96
C ALA A 268 17.41 30.54 -2.59
N MET A 269 18.36 31.40 -2.19
CA MET A 269 18.06 32.80 -1.83
C MET A 269 17.69 33.66 -3.03
N ASP A 270 18.28 33.41 -4.22
CA ASP A 270 17.96 34.15 -5.45
C ASP A 270 16.55 33.86 -5.99
N HIS A 271 15.90 32.78 -5.51
CA HIS A 271 14.55 32.38 -5.89
C HIS A 271 13.47 32.80 -4.88
N LEU A 272 13.83 33.49 -3.78
CA LEU A 272 12.87 34.00 -2.82
C LEU A 272 12.34 35.36 -3.27
N VAL A 273 11.05 35.41 -3.62
CA VAL A 273 10.32 36.67 -3.87
C VAL A 273 10.19 37.44 -2.55
N VAL A 274 10.85 38.59 -2.45
CA VAL A 274 10.72 39.49 -1.30
C VAL A 274 9.50 40.39 -1.50
N PHE A 275 8.41 40.09 -0.78
CA PHE A 275 7.28 41.00 -0.67
C PHE A 275 7.70 42.22 0.16
N HIS A 276 7.72 43.40 -0.48
CA HIS A 276 7.82 44.66 0.24
C HIS A 276 6.45 45.04 0.77
N LYS A 277 6.40 45.50 2.02
CA LYS A 277 5.20 45.94 2.73
C LYS A 277 4.68 47.26 2.19
#